data_AF-A0A925D5W5-F1
#
_entry.id   AF-A0A925D5W5-F1
#
_cell.length_a   1.000
_cell.length_b   1.000
_cell.length_c   1.000
_cell.angle_alpha   90.00
_cell.angle_beta   90.00
_cell.angle_gamma   90.00
#
_symmetry.space_group_name_H-M   'P 1'
#
loop_
_entity.id
_entity.type
_entity.pdbx_description
1 polymer ?
#
loop_
_entity_poly.entity_id
_entity_poly.type
_entity_poly.pdbx_seq_one_letter_code
_entity_poly.pdbx_strand_id
1 'polypeptide(L)'
;MPWRRVIPIVLLFALAAVLAGANTWFTAARGTIPLTLDTKVMGKEVRREKHEGKDDVCLLLLEGLGQIQVGREIFESVAVGETLQKERQSHELRHGDQIMPLHWSRDHQGMMKAMPICLAILAALVASALLVRPRAEVSIDKFPR
;
A
#
# COMPACT_ATOMS: atom_id res chain seq x y z
N MET A 1 -34.85 -5.15 -3.76
CA MET A 1 -33.89 -5.57 -2.71
C MET A 1 -34.16 -4.76 -1.45
N PRO A 2 -34.23 -5.36 -0.25
CA PRO A 2 -34.33 -4.58 0.97
C PRO A 2 -33.04 -3.76 1.12
N TRP A 3 -33.16 -2.43 1.14
CA TRP A 3 -32.03 -1.49 1.26
C TRP A 3 -31.09 -1.82 2.43
N ARG A 4 -31.63 -2.44 3.48
CA ARG A 4 -30.91 -3.00 4.64
C ARG A 4 -29.80 -4.00 4.29
N ARG A 5 -29.86 -4.69 3.15
CA ARG A 5 -28.81 -5.64 2.70
C ARG A 5 -27.79 -5.01 1.75
N VAL A 6 -28.20 -3.99 0.98
CA VAL A 6 -27.35 -3.34 -0.03
C VAL A 6 -26.38 -2.35 0.62
N ILE A 7 -26.86 -1.55 1.58
CA ILE A 7 -26.04 -0.55 2.29
C ILE A 7 -24.77 -1.16 2.92
N PRO A 8 -24.84 -2.22 3.74
CA PRO A 8 -23.62 -2.78 4.36
C PRO A 8 -22.65 -3.36 3.33
N ILE A 9 -23.16 -3.94 2.23
CA ILE A 9 -22.34 -4.47 1.13
C ILE A 9 -21.57 -3.35 0.44
N VAL A 10 -22.24 -2.24 0.12
CA VAL A 10 -21.61 -1.07 -0.50
C VAL A 10 -20.57 -0.46 0.44
N LEU A 11 -20.88 -0.35 1.74
CA LEU A 11 -19.93 0.16 2.73
C LEU A 11 -18.69 -0.74 2.86
N LEU A 12 -18.86 -2.07 2.87
CA LEU A 12 -17.74 -3.01 2.90
C LEU A 12 -16.85 -2.88 1.66
N PHE A 13 -17.45 -2.76 0.48
CA PHE A 13 -16.70 -2.59 -0.76
C PHE A 13 -15.95 -1.25 -0.79
N ALA A 14 -16.61 -0.16 -0.38
CA ALA A 14 -15.97 1.15 -0.28
C ALA A 14 -14.79 1.13 0.72
N LEU A 15 -14.98 0.51 1.88
CA LEU A 15 -13.91 0.34 2.87
C LEU A 15 -12.74 -0.49 2.31
N ALA A 16 -13.03 -1.60 1.63
CA ALA A 16 -12.01 -2.42 0.99
C ALA A 16 -11.21 -1.65 -0.07
N ALA A 17 -11.88 -0.83 -0.89
CA ALA A 17 -11.22 0.02 -1.87
C ALA A 17 -10.30 1.06 -1.22
N VAL A 18 -10.75 1.71 -0.14
CA VAL A 18 -9.94 2.68 0.61
C VAL A 18 -8.71 1.99 1.22
N LEU A 19 -8.88 0.83 1.84
CA LEU A 19 -7.77 0.08 2.44
C LEU A 19 -6.77 -0.41 1.39
N ALA A 20 -7.25 -0.89 0.25
CA ALA A 20 -6.39 -1.31 -0.87
C ALA A 20 -5.57 -0.13 -1.43
N GLY A 21 -6.22 1.03 -1.60
CA GLY A 21 -5.55 2.26 -2.03
C GLY A 21 -4.49 2.74 -1.03
N ALA A 22 -4.84 2.80 0.25
CA ALA A 22 -3.93 3.19 1.32
C ALA A 22 -2.71 2.24 1.39
N ASN A 23 -2.94 0.93 1.32
CA ASN A 23 -1.86 -0.05 1.33
C ASN A 23 -0.90 0.18 0.14
N THR A 24 -1.45 0.34 -1.06
CA THR A 24 -0.68 0.64 -2.28
C THR A 24 0.16 1.91 -2.12
N TRP A 25 -0.43 2.95 -1.53
CA TRP A 25 0.26 4.21 -1.23
C TRP A 25 1.39 4.07 -0.22
N PHE A 26 1.18 3.35 0.89
CA PHE A 26 2.25 3.14 1.88
C PHE A 26 3.43 2.37 1.30
N THR A 27 3.17 1.36 0.46
CA THR A 27 4.25 0.63 -0.23
C THR A 27 4.94 1.50 -1.29
N ALA A 28 4.20 2.40 -1.96
CA ALA A 28 4.78 3.40 -2.86
C ALA A 28 5.70 4.37 -2.09
N ALA A 29 5.27 4.84 -0.92
CA ALA A 29 6.00 5.79 -0.08
C ALA A 29 7.34 5.23 0.41
N ARG A 30 7.44 3.92 0.66
CA ARG A 30 8.73 3.24 0.97
C ARG A 30 9.76 3.35 -0.17
N GLY A 31 9.31 3.51 -1.41
CA GLY A 31 10.18 3.75 -2.56
C GLY A 31 10.65 5.21 -2.67
N THR A 32 10.22 6.11 -1.78
CA THR A 32 10.47 7.57 -1.79
C THR A 32 9.99 8.34 -3.04
N ILE A 33 9.52 7.65 -4.08
CA ILE A 33 9.02 8.23 -5.33
C ILE A 33 7.86 9.24 -5.13
N PRO A 34 6.85 9.01 -4.27
CA PRO A 34 5.79 10.01 -4.09
C PRO A 34 6.19 11.20 -3.21
N LEU A 35 7.34 11.13 -2.52
CA LEU A 35 7.80 12.15 -1.58
C LEU A 35 8.56 13.26 -2.30
N THR A 36 8.41 14.49 -1.81
CA THR A 36 9.33 15.59 -2.10
C THR A 36 10.39 15.60 -1.01
N LEU A 37 11.66 15.70 -1.38
CA LEU A 37 12.77 15.80 -0.44
C LEU A 37 13.59 17.05 -0.78
N ASP A 38 13.81 17.90 0.21
CA ASP A 38 14.81 18.97 0.18
C ASP A 38 15.30 19.12 1.62
N THR A 39 16.21 18.22 2.02
CA THR A 39 16.51 17.98 3.44
C THR A 39 17.90 17.41 3.62
N LYS A 40 18.48 17.60 4.80
CA LYS A 40 19.75 17.00 5.20
C LYS A 40 19.58 15.64 5.88
N VAL A 41 20.48 14.71 5.62
CA VAL A 41 20.58 13.43 6.33
C VAL A 41 21.27 13.67 7.67
N MET A 42 20.56 13.45 8.76
CA MET A 42 21.03 13.63 10.12
C MET A 42 21.54 12.33 10.74
N GLY A 43 21.07 11.18 10.26
CA GLY A 43 21.44 9.89 10.81
C GLY A 43 20.96 8.71 9.95
N LYS A 44 21.53 7.54 10.24
CA LYS A 44 21.27 6.29 9.54
C LYS A 44 21.09 5.19 10.57
N GLU A 45 20.02 4.42 10.48
CA GLU A 45 19.71 3.31 11.37
C GLU A 45 19.30 2.08 10.55
N VAL A 46 19.84 0.92 10.89
CA VAL A 46 19.38 -0.37 10.34
C VAL A 46 18.69 -1.14 11.46
N ARG A 47 17.39 -1.37 11.33
CA ARG A 47 16.65 -2.25 12.22
C ARG A 47 16.60 -3.64 11.63
N ARG A 48 17.20 -4.60 12.34
CA ARG A 48 17.17 -6.01 11.93
C ARG A 48 15.78 -6.58 12.13
N GLU A 49 15.22 -7.16 11.08
CA GLU A 49 14.00 -7.94 11.17
C GLU A 49 14.30 -9.43 11.36
N LYS A 50 13.23 -10.22 11.42
CA LYS A 50 13.22 -11.66 11.70
C LYS A 50 14.22 -12.47 10.84
N HIS A 51 14.55 -11.98 9.64
CA HIS A 51 15.54 -12.59 8.75
C HIS A 51 16.65 -11.58 8.43
N GLU A 52 17.77 -11.69 9.17
CA GLU A 52 18.94 -10.83 9.00
C GLU A 52 19.40 -10.81 7.53
N GLY A 53 19.70 -9.62 7.02
CA GLY A 53 20.23 -9.42 5.68
C GLY A 53 19.17 -9.41 4.57
N LYS A 54 17.98 -9.97 4.79
CA LYS A 54 16.87 -9.98 3.81
C LYS A 54 15.83 -8.92 4.10
N ASP A 55 15.37 -8.84 5.35
CA ASP A 55 14.21 -8.03 5.72
C ASP A 55 14.59 -6.79 6.54
N ASP A 56 15.89 -6.47 6.63
CA ASP A 56 16.33 -5.34 7.45
C ASP A 56 15.70 -4.03 6.95
N VAL A 57 15.20 -3.26 7.91
CA VAL A 57 14.59 -1.96 7.66
C VAL A 57 15.68 -0.90 7.74
N CYS A 58 16.00 -0.30 6.60
CA CYS A 58 16.90 0.85 6.51
C CYS A 58 16.13 2.15 6.76
N LEU A 59 16.53 2.90 7.78
CA LEU A 59 15.91 4.15 8.21
C LEU A 59 16.90 5.31 8.05
N LEU A 60 16.46 6.40 7.42
CA LEU A 60 17.17 7.68 7.42
C LEU A 60 16.49 8.63 8.38
N LEU A 61 17.27 9.28 9.24
CA LEU A 61 16.81 10.44 10.00
C LEU A 61 17.08 11.69 9.17
N LEU A 62 16.02 12.41 8.82
CA LEU A 62 16.07 13.60 7.99
C LEU A 62 15.69 14.85 8.78
N GLU A 63 16.39 15.95 8.51
CA GLU A 63 16.11 17.25 9.12
C GLU A 63 14.68 17.72 8.80
N GLY A 64 13.88 18.04 9.82
CA GLY A 64 12.49 18.50 9.65
C GLY A 64 11.46 17.45 9.24
N LEU A 65 11.87 16.30 8.70
CA LEU A 65 10.98 15.21 8.28
C LEU A 65 10.98 13.99 9.23
N GLY A 66 11.97 13.88 10.12
CA GLY A 66 12.07 12.77 11.06
C GLY A 66 12.60 11.49 10.41
N GLN A 67 12.21 10.33 10.93
CA GLN A 67 12.66 9.03 10.41
C GLN A 67 11.82 8.58 9.22
N ILE A 68 12.47 8.29 8.09
CA ILE A 68 11.84 7.66 6.92
C ILE A 68 12.47 6.30 6.62
N GLN A 69 11.66 5.37 6.14
CA GLN A 69 12.14 4.10 5.62
C GLN A 69 12.54 4.26 4.15
N VAL A 70 13.72 3.76 3.79
CA VAL A 70 14.26 3.79 2.42
C VAL A 70 14.72 2.41 1.99
N GLY A 71 14.89 2.22 0.69
CA GLY A 71 15.55 1.02 0.15
C GLY A 71 17.02 0.95 0.54
N ARG A 72 17.58 -0.27 0.58
CA ARG A 72 18.99 -0.51 0.93
C ARG A 72 19.96 0.24 0.01
N GLU A 73 19.68 0.31 -1.28
CA GLU A 73 20.50 1.03 -2.26
C GLU A 73 20.62 2.53 -1.93
N ILE A 74 19.48 3.19 -1.65
CA ILE A 74 19.46 4.59 -1.19
C ILE A 74 20.24 4.72 0.12
N PHE A 75 19.98 3.80 1.06
CA PHE A 75 20.64 3.82 2.36
C PHE A 75 22.15 3.70 2.23
N GLU A 76 22.67 2.88 1.34
CA GLU A 76 24.11 2.68 1.16
C GLU A 76 24.77 3.85 0.40
N SER A 77 24.07 4.49 -0.54
CA SER A 77 24.63 5.57 -1.36
C SER A 77 24.74 6.92 -0.64
N VAL A 78 23.86 7.20 0.33
CA VAL A 78 23.80 8.50 1.00
C VAL A 78 24.64 8.54 2.27
N ALA A 79 25.36 9.64 2.49
CA ALA A 79 26.14 9.86 3.70
C ALA A 79 25.42 10.74 4.72
N VAL A 80 25.74 10.57 6.01
CA VAL A 80 25.27 11.51 7.05
C VAL A 80 25.89 12.87 6.79
N GLY A 81 25.08 13.91 6.79
CA GLY A 81 25.46 15.27 6.45
C GLY A 81 25.18 15.68 5.01
N GLU A 82 24.84 14.75 4.11
CA GLU A 82 24.45 15.08 2.74
C GLU A 82 23.04 15.66 2.66
N THR A 83 22.83 16.50 1.64
CA THR A 83 21.50 17.00 1.29
C THR A 83 20.88 16.08 0.24
N LEU A 84 19.62 15.69 0.48
CA LEU A 84 18.77 14.95 -0.44
C LEU A 84 17.81 15.91 -1.11
N GLN A 85 17.83 15.92 -2.44
CA GLN A 85 16.91 16.71 -3.27
C GLN A 85 16.14 15.80 -4.23
N LYS A 86 14.83 15.96 -4.22
CA LYS A 86 13.92 15.21 -5.07
C LYS A 86 12.59 15.91 -5.18
N GLU A 87 12.13 16.07 -6.42
CA GLU A 87 10.78 16.56 -6.69
C GLU A 87 9.72 15.47 -6.45
N ARG A 88 8.49 15.92 -6.21
CA ARG A 88 7.34 15.03 -6.05
C ARG A 88 7.15 14.18 -7.31
N GLN A 89 6.95 12.88 -7.16
CA GLN A 89 6.82 11.91 -8.27
C GLN A 89 8.04 11.78 -9.18
N SER A 90 9.14 12.49 -8.89
CA SER A 90 10.39 12.28 -9.64
C SER A 90 10.94 10.88 -9.38
N HIS A 91 11.52 10.31 -10.44
CA HIS A 91 12.26 9.07 -10.43
C HIS A 91 13.77 9.30 -10.24
N GLU A 92 14.16 10.47 -9.78
CA GLU A 92 15.55 10.82 -9.54
C GLU A 92 15.70 11.33 -8.10
N LEU A 93 16.67 10.78 -7.39
CA LEU A 93 17.15 11.29 -6.11
C LEU A 93 18.51 11.92 -6.31
N ARG A 94 18.64 13.20 -5.99
CA ARG A 94 19.92 13.90 -6.00
C ARG A 94 20.50 13.91 -4.60
N HIS A 95 21.76 13.55 -4.45
CA HIS A 95 22.49 13.64 -3.19
C HIS A 95 23.94 14.05 -3.47
N GLY A 96 24.37 15.16 -2.87
CA GLY A 96 25.62 15.83 -3.27
C GLY A 96 25.63 16.12 -4.78
N ASP A 97 26.68 15.67 -5.47
CA ASP A 97 26.83 15.81 -6.92
C ASP A 97 26.30 14.60 -7.73
N GLN A 98 25.69 13.62 -7.06
CA GLN A 98 25.21 12.38 -7.69
C GLN A 98 23.71 12.43 -7.96
N ILE A 99 23.31 11.79 -9.06
CA ILE A 99 21.92 11.55 -9.42
C ILE A 99 21.69 10.04 -9.44
N MET A 100 20.79 9.58 -8.58
CA MET A 100 20.43 8.17 -8.49
C MET A 100 19.03 7.92 -9.06
N PRO A 101 18.87 7.01 -10.03
CA PRO A 101 17.56 6.64 -10.54
C PRO A 101 16.80 5.81 -9.49
N LEU A 102 15.56 6.20 -9.23
CA LEU A 102 14.63 5.53 -8.34
C LEU A 102 13.68 4.63 -9.11
N HIS A 103 13.63 3.38 -8.71
CA HIS A 103 12.71 2.38 -9.26
C HIS A 103 11.61 2.04 -8.25
N TRP A 104 10.41 1.78 -8.76
CA TRP A 104 9.36 1.20 -7.93
C TRP A 104 9.82 -0.14 -7.39
N SER A 105 9.69 -0.35 -6.08
CA SER A 105 10.01 -1.63 -5.45
C SER A 105 9.21 -2.77 -6.07
N ARG A 106 9.78 -4.00 -6.04
CA ARG A 106 9.04 -5.19 -6.50
C ARG A 106 7.74 -5.37 -5.74
N ASP A 107 7.71 -5.01 -4.46
CA ASP A 107 6.51 -5.07 -3.63
C ASP A 107 5.43 -4.11 -4.12
N HIS A 108 5.80 -2.88 -4.48
CA HIS A 108 4.86 -1.93 -5.06
C HIS A 108 4.31 -2.45 -6.39
N GLN A 109 5.17 -2.95 -7.28
CA GLN A 109 4.75 -3.54 -8.54
C GLN A 109 3.83 -4.76 -8.34
N GLY A 110 4.14 -5.60 -7.35
CA GLY A 110 3.30 -6.73 -6.95
C GLY A 110 1.94 -6.27 -6.44
N MET A 111 1.89 -5.25 -5.58
CA MET A 111 0.66 -4.70 -5.03
C MET A 111 -0.20 -4.00 -6.08
N MET A 112 0.41 -3.30 -7.04
CA MET A 112 -0.30 -2.70 -8.18
C MET A 112 -1.02 -3.76 -9.04
N LYS A 113 -0.59 -5.03 -9.00
CA LYS A 113 -1.29 -6.15 -9.64
C LYS A 113 -2.27 -6.84 -8.71
N ALA A 114 -1.85 -7.13 -7.48
CA ALA A 114 -2.63 -7.91 -6.53
C ALA A 114 -3.88 -7.18 -6.02
N MET A 115 -3.77 -5.88 -5.70
CA MET A 115 -4.88 -5.12 -5.13
C MET A 115 -6.07 -5.00 -6.09
N PRO A 116 -5.90 -4.68 -7.39
CA PRO A 116 -7.00 -4.72 -8.35
C PRO A 116 -7.65 -6.10 -8.50
N ILE A 117 -6.85 -7.17 -8.49
CA ILE A 117 -7.37 -8.55 -8.58
C ILE A 117 -8.23 -8.87 -7.35
N CYS A 118 -7.78 -8.55 -6.14
CA CYS A 118 -8.55 -8.74 -4.92
C CYS A 118 -9.88 -7.96 -4.95
N LEU A 119 -9.86 -6.71 -5.44
CA LEU A 119 -11.08 -5.91 -5.59
C LEU A 119 -12.03 -6.50 -6.64
N ALA A 120 -11.52 -7.03 -7.74
CA ALA A 120 -12.32 -7.70 -8.76
C ALA A 120 -12.99 -8.98 -8.21
N ILE A 121 -12.24 -9.80 -7.46
CA ILE A 121 -12.78 -10.99 -6.79
C ILE A 121 -13.87 -10.58 -5.79
N LEU A 122 -13.62 -9.56 -4.96
CA LEU A 122 -14.61 -9.07 -4.00
C LEU A 122 -15.87 -8.56 -4.71
N ALA A 123 -15.72 -7.80 -5.80
CA ALA A 123 -16.84 -7.33 -6.60
C ALA A 123 -17.67 -8.50 -7.17
N ALA A 124 -17.01 -9.55 -7.67
CA ALA A 124 -17.69 -10.75 -8.18
C ALA A 124 -18.44 -11.52 -7.08
N LEU A 125 -17.86 -11.63 -5.87
CA LEU A 125 -18.53 -12.24 -4.71
C LEU A 125 -19.73 -11.43 -4.26
N VAL A 126 -19.60 -10.10 -4.21
CA VAL A 126 -20.70 -9.18 -3.89
C VAL A 126 -21.83 -9.29 -4.92
N ALA A 127 -21.49 -9.28 -6.21
CA ALA A 127 -22.47 -9.44 -7.28
C ALA A 127 -23.19 -10.79 -7.16
N SER A 128 -22.46 -11.87 -6.89
CA SER A 128 -23.04 -13.20 -6.69
C SER A 128 -23.99 -13.23 -5.48
N ALA A 129 -23.60 -12.64 -4.35
CA ALA A 129 -24.43 -12.57 -3.14
C ALA A 129 -25.71 -11.74 -3.35
N LEU A 130 -25.66 -10.71 -4.21
CA LEU A 130 -26.81 -9.91 -4.59
C LEU A 130 -27.72 -10.65 -5.59
N LEU A 131 -27.16 -11.48 -6.47
CA LEU A 131 -27.91 -12.23 -7.49
C LEU A 131 -28.55 -13.52 -6.95
N VAL A 132 -28.01 -14.12 -5.88
CA VAL A 132 -28.61 -15.28 -5.22
C VAL A 132 -29.93 -14.86 -4.56
N ARG A 133 -31.06 -15.22 -5.20
CA ARG A 133 -32.38 -15.07 -4.59
C ARG A 133 -32.46 -15.94 -3.33
N PRO A 134 -33.02 -15.44 -2.21
CA PRO A 134 -33.30 -16.29 -1.07
C PRO A 134 -34.20 -17.42 -1.53
N ARG A 135 -33.76 -18.67 -1.31
CA ARG A 135 -34.54 -19.87 -1.57
C ARG A 135 -35.84 -19.73 -0.78
N ALA A 136 -36.98 -19.68 -1.47
CA ALA A 136 -38.27 -19.55 -0.84
C ALA A 136 -38.40 -20.65 0.23
N GLU A 137 -38.68 -20.25 1.48
CA GLU A 137 -39.07 -21.19 2.53
C GLU A 137 -40.28 -21.97 2.01
N VAL A 138 -40.11 -23.28 1.83
CA VAL A 138 -41.21 -24.17 1.49
C VAL A 138 -42.14 -24.17 2.69
N SER A 139 -43.26 -23.43 2.58
CA SER A 139 -44.34 -23.47 3.56
C SER A 139 -44.94 -24.88 3.55
N ILE A 140 -44.59 -25.67 4.57
CA ILE A 140 -45.21 -26.96 4.88
C ILE A 140 -46.52 -26.66 5.60
N ASP A 141 -47.51 -26.12 4.88
CA ASP A 141 -48.87 -25.90 5.39
C ASP A 141 -49.90 -26.49 4.42
N LYS A 142 -49.71 -27.75 4.01
CA LYS A 142 -50.75 -28.53 3.32
C LYS A 142 -50.67 -30.01 3.65
N PHE A 143 -51.06 -30.38 4.87
CA PHE A 143 -51.60 -31.71 5.15
C PHE A 143 -52.96 -31.54 5.84
N PRO A 144 -54.08 -31.61 5.10
CA PRO A 144 -55.38 -31.82 5.74
C PRO A 144 -55.41 -33.25 6.32
N ARG A 145 -55.94 -33.36 7.55
CA ARG A 145 -56.19 -34.64 8.22
C ARG A 145 -57.26 -35.45 7.51
#